data_AF-A0A1R2AQM6-F1
#
_entry.id   AF-A0A1R2AQM6-F1
#
_cell.length_a   1.000
_cell.length_b   1.000
_cell.length_c   1.000
_cell.angle_alpha   90.00
_cell.angle_beta   90.00
_cell.angle_gamma   90.00
#
_symmetry.space_group_name_H-M   'P 1'
#
loop_
_entity.id
_entity.type
_entity.pdbx_description
1 polymer ?
#
loop_
_entity_poly.entity_id
_entity_poly.type
_entity_poly.pdbx_seq_one_letter_code
_entity_poly.pdbx_strand_id
1 'polypeptide(L)'
;MDINPKKLELVRNAGRDSGEIDPGCLIGFYFAAHWFPAARNFLPKLTAAYTAINTPQKRLEIVFVSFDRNEDTFEAYSVDMPWLSVPFKNEILRVNLAQKFQITDTFRLVITTPTLQVISPNAIDDIKTKATQAYDYWESISSNVKGFADSPYCEKNHIMTYIDVSTKSKCVYCRYEVIKGWTCLECKISTCMICQEYYSNSTIDEAYKIMCFKSHNMRKVIKINDYYMSRFLNSKYTCRTCNQTPDDGTGLHCFLCIFDMCFNCSKSVCEDKYLAHCPNGHEVLWVYELCAKILEKYERFNFRCETCGESYMGGGAFACLSCEYYVCVPCVKKANTPGV
;
A
#
# COMPACT_ATOMS: atom_id res chain seq x y z
N MET A 1 -6.08 -0.74 19.09
CA MET A 1 -7.19 -0.93 20.05
C MET A 1 -8.28 -1.72 19.35
N ASP A 2 -8.74 -2.83 19.95
CA ASP A 2 -9.80 -3.66 19.36
C ASP A 2 -11.16 -2.96 19.56
N ILE A 3 -11.63 -2.30 18.50
CA ILE A 3 -12.95 -1.67 18.48
C ILE A 3 -13.99 -2.77 18.29
N ASN A 4 -14.90 -2.94 19.26
CA ASN A 4 -16.04 -3.84 19.16
C ASN A 4 -17.32 -3.02 18.98
N PRO A 5 -18.00 -3.09 17.82
CA PRO A 5 -19.21 -2.32 17.53
C PRO A 5 -20.32 -2.49 18.56
N LYS A 6 -20.46 -3.71 19.12
CA LYS A 6 -21.50 -4.04 20.12
C LYS A 6 -21.21 -3.48 21.50
N LYS A 7 -20.02 -2.91 21.72
CA LYS A 7 -19.61 -2.28 22.99
C LYS A 7 -19.39 -0.78 22.84
N LEU A 8 -19.76 -0.20 21.71
CA LEU A 8 -19.68 1.24 21.52
C LEU A 8 -20.82 1.89 22.28
N GLU A 9 -20.48 2.82 23.17
CA GLU A 9 -21.44 3.75 23.73
C GLU A 9 -21.80 4.75 22.65
N LEU A 10 -22.99 4.61 22.07
CA LEU A 10 -23.50 5.44 20.99
C LEU A 10 -24.76 6.18 21.43
N VAL A 11 -25.01 7.31 20.78
CA VAL A 11 -26.14 8.20 21.07
C VAL A 11 -26.85 8.59 19.78
N ARG A 12 -28.11 9.04 19.89
CA ARG A 12 -28.91 9.62 18.80
C ARG A 12 -29.51 10.96 19.25
N ASN A 13 -30.17 11.66 18.35
CA ASN A 13 -30.85 12.93 18.63
C ASN A 13 -29.93 13.96 19.30
N ALA A 14 -28.76 14.22 18.69
CA ALA A 14 -27.74 15.13 19.21
C ALA A 14 -27.24 14.79 20.63
N GLY A 15 -27.10 13.51 20.95
CA GLY A 15 -26.52 13.07 22.23
C GLY A 15 -27.51 12.85 23.37
N ARG A 16 -28.82 12.98 23.11
CA ARG A 16 -29.85 12.94 24.15
C ARG A 16 -30.27 11.53 24.54
N ASP A 17 -30.29 10.61 23.58
CA ASP A 17 -30.77 9.25 23.80
C ASP A 17 -29.67 8.23 23.49
N SER A 18 -29.60 7.15 24.26
CA SER A 18 -28.72 6.03 23.93
C SER A 18 -29.20 5.30 22.67
N GLY A 19 -28.23 4.74 21.95
CA GLY A 19 -28.49 3.93 20.76
C GLY A 19 -27.51 2.79 20.63
N GLU A 20 -27.91 1.78 19.88
CA GLU A 20 -27.11 0.59 19.59
C GLU A 20 -27.22 0.26 18.11
N ILE A 21 -26.19 -0.38 17.56
CA ILE A 21 -26.17 -0.80 16.16
C ILE A 21 -27.03 -2.05 16.02
N ASP A 22 -28.02 -1.99 15.13
CA ASP A 22 -28.88 -3.12 14.81
C ASP A 22 -28.06 -4.33 14.29
N PRO A 23 -28.27 -5.54 14.83
CA PRO A 23 -27.54 -6.73 14.41
C PRO A 23 -27.68 -7.01 12.90
N GLY A 24 -26.57 -7.35 12.24
CA GLY A 24 -26.55 -7.74 10.84
C GLY A 24 -26.53 -6.58 9.84
N CYS A 25 -26.71 -5.33 10.29
CA CYS A 25 -26.58 -4.17 9.41
C CYS A 25 -25.13 -3.92 9.00
N LEU A 26 -24.94 -3.46 7.76
CA LEU A 26 -23.68 -2.78 7.42
C LEU A 26 -23.52 -1.54 8.31
N ILE A 27 -22.28 -1.17 8.61
CA ILE A 27 -21.98 -0.04 9.48
C ILE A 27 -21.26 1.03 8.66
N GLY A 28 -21.80 2.24 8.62
CA GLY A 28 -21.19 3.40 7.99
C GLY A 28 -20.61 4.37 9.01
N PHE A 29 -19.29 4.49 9.10
CA PHE A 29 -18.66 5.54 9.92
C PHE A 29 -18.59 6.83 9.12
N TYR A 30 -19.38 7.82 9.52
CA TYR A 30 -19.42 9.14 8.89
C TYR A 30 -18.53 10.12 9.66
N PHE A 31 -17.34 10.38 9.13
CA PHE A 31 -16.42 11.38 9.67
C PHE A 31 -16.73 12.73 9.03
N ALA A 32 -17.16 13.70 9.82
CA ALA A 32 -17.45 15.05 9.34
C ALA A 32 -17.47 16.06 10.48
N ALA A 33 -17.62 17.33 10.14
CA ALA A 33 -17.83 18.40 11.10
C ALA A 33 -18.70 19.48 10.46
N HIS A 34 -19.37 20.26 11.32
CA HIS A 34 -20.20 21.37 10.91
C HIS A 34 -19.41 22.35 10.03
N TRP A 35 -18.15 22.61 10.33
CA TRP A 35 -17.34 23.60 9.63
C TRP A 35 -16.93 23.18 8.20
N PHE A 36 -17.10 21.92 7.79
CA PHE A 36 -16.84 21.48 6.41
C PHE A 36 -18.00 21.82 5.45
N PRO A 37 -17.83 22.77 4.49
CA PRO A 37 -18.92 23.17 3.60
C PRO A 37 -19.42 22.02 2.71
N ALA A 38 -18.49 21.22 2.18
CA ALA A 38 -18.83 20.07 1.34
C ALA A 38 -19.61 18.98 2.09
N ALA A 39 -19.34 18.80 3.40
CA ALA A 39 -20.06 17.86 4.24
C ALA A 39 -21.51 18.32 4.48
N ARG A 40 -21.71 19.61 4.80
CA ARG A 40 -23.05 20.21 4.95
C ARG A 40 -23.87 20.06 3.66
N ASN A 41 -23.28 20.35 2.50
CA ASN A 41 -23.95 20.22 1.22
C ASN A 41 -24.29 18.75 0.85
N PHE A 42 -23.51 17.80 1.35
CA PHE A 42 -23.74 16.37 1.08
C PHE A 42 -24.77 15.74 2.03
N LEU A 43 -24.97 16.31 3.22
CA LEU A 43 -25.83 15.75 4.26
C LEU A 43 -27.26 15.40 3.76
N PRO A 44 -27.99 16.27 3.03
CA PRO A 44 -29.33 15.92 2.53
C PRO A 44 -29.33 14.68 1.62
N LYS A 45 -28.30 14.52 0.79
CA LYS A 45 -28.16 13.36 -0.10
C LYS A 45 -27.87 12.09 0.68
N LEU A 46 -27.04 12.17 1.72
CA LEU A 46 -26.76 11.05 2.61
C LEU A 46 -28.01 10.62 3.38
N THR A 47 -28.76 11.58 3.93
CA THR A 47 -30.04 11.33 4.61
C THR A 47 -31.03 10.61 3.69
N ALA A 48 -31.23 11.11 2.47
CA ALA A 48 -32.12 10.47 1.50
C ALA A 48 -31.68 9.04 1.15
N ALA A 49 -30.38 8.81 0.93
CA ALA A 49 -29.83 7.49 0.67
C ALA A 49 -30.04 6.53 1.85
N TYR A 50 -29.76 6.99 3.07
CA TYR A 50 -29.94 6.21 4.29
C TYR A 50 -31.40 5.77 4.48
N THR A 51 -32.36 6.70 4.32
CA THR A 51 -33.79 6.40 4.40
C THR A 51 -34.22 5.39 3.34
N ALA A 52 -33.77 5.55 2.10
CA ALA A 52 -34.09 4.62 1.01
C ALA A 52 -33.51 3.21 1.25
N ILE A 53 -32.28 3.11 1.75
CA ILE A 53 -31.64 1.84 2.07
C ILE A 53 -32.38 1.11 3.19
N ASN A 54 -32.82 1.83 4.22
CA ASN A 54 -33.47 1.26 5.39
C ASN A 54 -34.99 1.03 5.24
N THR A 55 -35.53 1.19 4.02
CA THR A 55 -36.93 0.91 3.71
C THR A 55 -37.01 -0.30 2.76
N PRO A 56 -37.83 -1.33 3.04
CA PRO A 56 -38.76 -1.48 4.16
C PRO A 56 -38.12 -2.01 5.46
N GLN A 57 -36.86 -2.44 5.41
CA GLN A 57 -36.16 -3.06 6.53
C GLN A 57 -34.82 -2.36 6.78
N LYS A 58 -34.40 -2.30 8.04
CA LYS A 58 -33.09 -1.77 8.43
C LYS A 58 -31.98 -2.66 7.86
N ARG A 59 -31.05 -2.04 7.14
CA ARG A 59 -29.95 -2.69 6.41
C ARG A 59 -28.59 -2.01 6.63
N LEU A 60 -28.61 -0.72 6.91
CA LEU A 60 -27.43 0.11 7.13
C LEU A 60 -27.63 0.92 8.40
N GLU A 61 -26.66 0.90 9.30
CA GLU A 61 -26.57 1.89 10.37
C GLU A 61 -25.40 2.83 10.12
N ILE A 62 -25.61 4.13 10.31
CA ILE A 62 -24.54 5.13 10.25
C ILE A 62 -24.17 5.55 11.66
N VAL A 63 -22.87 5.68 11.91
CA VAL A 63 -22.29 6.21 13.14
C VAL A 63 -21.52 7.48 12.79
N PHE A 64 -22.05 8.63 13.18
CA PHE A 64 -21.39 9.92 13.03
C PHE A 64 -20.22 10.03 14.03
N VAL A 65 -19.04 10.34 13.48
CA VAL A 65 -17.81 10.59 14.23
C VAL A 65 -17.41 12.04 13.96
N SER A 66 -17.78 12.91 14.88
CA SER A 66 -17.60 14.35 14.72
C SER A 66 -16.14 14.80 14.82
N PHE A 67 -15.73 15.71 13.94
CA PHE A 67 -14.51 16.53 14.06
C PHE A 67 -14.82 17.97 14.50
N ASP A 68 -16.03 18.23 15.02
CA ASP A 68 -16.37 19.50 15.64
C ASP A 68 -15.51 19.73 16.89
N ARG A 69 -15.22 21.00 17.13
CA ARG A 69 -14.31 21.44 18.19
C ARG A 69 -15.03 21.77 19.50
N ASN A 70 -16.35 21.90 19.46
CA ASN A 70 -17.18 22.19 20.62
C ASN A 70 -18.53 21.47 20.50
N GLU A 71 -19.18 21.29 21.65
CA GLU A 71 -20.42 20.51 21.79
C GLU A 71 -21.59 21.20 21.06
N ASP A 72 -21.71 22.53 21.14
CA ASP A 72 -22.80 23.29 20.47
C ASP A 72 -22.83 23.05 18.96
N THR A 73 -21.66 23.08 18.30
CA THR A 73 -21.57 22.83 16.84
C THR A 73 -21.81 21.37 16.48
N PHE A 74 -21.40 20.44 17.34
CA PHE A 74 -21.74 19.02 17.21
C PHE A 74 -23.26 18.81 17.29
N GLU A 75 -23.91 19.38 18.30
CA GLU A 75 -25.35 19.24 18.51
C GLU A 75 -26.13 19.85 17.35
N ALA A 76 -25.80 21.09 16.98
CA ALA A 76 -26.45 21.80 15.88
C ALA A 76 -26.34 21.04 14.55
N TYR A 77 -25.22 20.35 14.31
CA TYR A 77 -25.02 19.61 13.07
C TYR A 77 -25.65 18.21 13.08
N SER A 78 -25.67 17.55 14.24
CA SER A 78 -26.19 16.18 14.39
C SER A 78 -27.69 16.09 14.63
N VAL A 79 -28.36 17.20 14.94
CA VAL A 79 -29.80 17.22 15.29
C VAL A 79 -30.71 16.63 14.20
N ASP A 80 -30.37 16.87 12.92
CA ASP A 80 -31.16 16.40 11.77
C ASP A 80 -30.67 15.04 11.22
N MET A 81 -29.70 14.41 11.88
CA MET A 81 -29.17 13.12 11.47
C MET A 81 -30.05 11.97 12.02
N PRO A 82 -30.64 11.12 11.16
CA PRO A 82 -31.55 10.05 11.60
C PRO A 82 -30.81 8.81 12.15
N TRP A 83 -29.50 8.91 12.38
CA TRP A 83 -28.60 7.80 12.71
C TRP A 83 -27.84 8.04 14.01
N LEU A 84 -26.97 7.10 14.37
CA LEU A 84 -26.21 7.13 15.62
C LEU A 84 -24.99 8.06 15.54
N SER A 85 -24.46 8.45 16.69
CA SER A 85 -23.26 9.26 16.83
C SER A 85 -22.40 8.73 17.97
N VAL A 86 -21.08 8.88 17.85
CA VAL A 86 -20.19 8.78 19.00
C VAL A 86 -20.44 10.01 19.89
N PRO A 87 -20.66 9.85 21.21
CA PRO A 87 -20.84 10.99 22.11
C PRO A 87 -19.69 11.99 21.97
N PHE A 88 -20.02 13.29 21.91
CA PHE A 88 -19.01 14.34 21.75
C PHE A 88 -17.89 14.26 22.80
N LYS A 89 -18.29 13.97 24.06
CA LYS A 89 -17.42 13.80 25.23
C LYS A 89 -16.48 12.59 25.12
N ASN A 90 -16.78 11.60 24.28
CA ASN A 90 -15.91 10.44 24.07
C ASN A 90 -14.85 10.74 23.00
N GLU A 91 -13.99 11.72 23.28
CA GLU A 91 -12.92 12.15 22.37
C GLU A 91 -11.96 11.00 22.02
N ILE A 92 -11.61 10.16 23.00
CA ILE A 92 -10.72 9.02 22.82
C ILE A 92 -11.26 8.08 21.73
N LEU A 93 -12.55 7.73 21.77
CA LEU A 93 -13.16 6.89 20.74
C LEU A 93 -13.21 7.58 19.39
N ARG A 94 -13.54 8.88 19.33
CA ARG A 94 -13.55 9.65 18.07
C ARG A 94 -12.16 9.65 17.41
N VAL A 95 -11.12 9.93 18.18
CA VAL A 95 -9.72 9.92 17.72
C VAL A 95 -9.29 8.52 17.29
N ASN A 96 -9.59 7.49 18.08
CA ASN A 96 -9.23 6.11 17.75
C ASN A 96 -9.92 5.60 16.48
N LEU A 97 -11.19 5.95 16.27
CA LEU A 97 -11.90 5.63 15.02
C LEU A 97 -11.28 6.36 13.83
N ALA A 98 -11.00 7.67 13.97
CA ALA A 98 -10.37 8.45 12.92
C ALA A 98 -8.99 7.88 12.55
N GLN A 99 -8.16 7.55 13.54
CA GLN A 99 -6.86 6.90 13.34
C GLN A 99 -7.00 5.52 12.70
N LYS A 100 -7.93 4.68 13.18
CA LYS A 100 -8.17 3.33 12.64
C LYS A 100 -8.49 3.37 11.15
N PHE A 101 -9.31 4.33 10.72
CA PHE A 101 -9.69 4.49 9.33
C PHE A 101 -8.82 5.50 8.56
N GLN A 102 -7.73 5.98 9.18
CA GLN A 102 -6.77 6.93 8.61
C GLN A 102 -7.43 8.20 8.05
N ILE A 103 -8.38 8.77 8.80
CA ILE A 103 -9.09 10.00 8.47
C ILE A 103 -8.50 11.14 9.29
N THR A 104 -8.02 12.19 8.61
CA THR A 104 -7.28 13.29 9.26
C THR A 104 -8.01 14.62 9.17
N ASP A 105 -8.36 15.07 7.97
CA ASP A 105 -8.71 16.46 7.68
C ASP A 105 -9.77 16.61 6.58
N THR A 106 -10.46 15.53 6.25
CA THR A 106 -11.55 15.51 5.28
C THR A 106 -12.77 14.82 5.84
N PHE A 107 -13.94 15.11 5.26
CA PHE A 107 -15.13 14.33 5.55
C PHE A 107 -15.13 13.05 4.71
N ARG A 108 -15.46 11.91 5.35
CA ARG A 108 -15.46 10.60 4.69
C ARG A 108 -16.60 9.74 5.24
N LEU A 109 -17.17 8.89 4.39
CA LEU A 109 -18.08 7.82 4.81
C LEU A 109 -17.39 6.49 4.56
N VAL A 110 -17.09 5.74 5.63
CA VAL A 110 -16.48 4.41 5.53
C VAL A 110 -17.55 3.36 5.78
N ILE A 111 -17.84 2.51 4.80
CA ILE A 111 -18.80 1.39 4.94
C ILE A 111 -18.03 0.14 5.34
N THR A 112 -18.54 -0.56 6.35
CA THR A 112 -17.98 -1.81 6.85
C THR A 112 -19.04 -2.89 7.01
N THR A 113 -18.60 -4.14 7.10
CA THR A 113 -19.41 -5.25 7.61
C THR A 113 -19.71 -5.05 9.11
N PRO A 114 -20.65 -5.83 9.70
CA PRO A 114 -20.89 -5.83 11.15
C PRO A 114 -19.64 -6.15 11.99
N THR A 115 -18.63 -6.80 11.41
CA THR A 115 -17.36 -7.14 12.06
C THR A 115 -16.25 -6.12 11.80
N LEU A 116 -16.61 -4.92 11.34
CA LEU A 116 -15.69 -3.80 11.03
C LEU A 116 -14.72 -4.05 9.86
N GLN A 117 -15.07 -4.94 8.92
CA GLN A 117 -14.27 -5.10 7.71
C GLN A 117 -14.68 -4.04 6.70
N VAL A 118 -13.73 -3.26 6.17
CA VAL A 118 -14.03 -2.16 5.24
C VAL A 118 -14.51 -2.71 3.89
N ILE A 119 -15.73 -2.32 3.53
CA ILE A 119 -16.34 -2.55 2.22
C ILE A 119 -16.02 -1.39 1.27
N SER A 120 -16.21 -0.15 1.74
CA SER A 120 -15.91 1.06 0.98
C SER A 120 -15.19 2.06 1.88
N PRO A 121 -13.93 2.44 1.57
CA PRO A 121 -13.22 3.44 2.35
C PRO A 121 -13.78 4.85 2.12
N ASN A 122 -14.48 5.11 1.00
CA ASN A 122 -15.12 6.39 0.72
C ASN A 122 -16.45 6.22 -0.04
N ALA A 123 -17.51 5.88 0.69
CA ALA A 123 -18.85 5.69 0.16
C ALA A 123 -19.54 6.99 -0.26
N ILE A 124 -18.99 8.17 0.01
CA ILE A 124 -19.51 9.42 -0.55
C ILE A 124 -19.46 9.36 -2.08
N ASP A 125 -18.37 8.85 -2.65
CA ASP A 125 -18.21 8.74 -4.11
C ASP A 125 -19.11 7.65 -4.68
N ASP A 126 -19.32 6.55 -3.94
CA ASP A 126 -20.29 5.51 -4.31
C ASP A 126 -21.71 6.07 -4.37
N ILE A 127 -22.16 6.80 -3.35
CA ILE A 127 -23.50 7.43 -3.33
C ILE A 127 -23.62 8.49 -4.43
N LYS A 128 -22.54 9.21 -4.74
CA LYS A 128 -22.53 10.18 -5.85
C LYS A 128 -22.69 9.51 -7.21
N THR A 129 -21.99 8.41 -7.44
CA THR A 129 -21.88 7.77 -8.75
C THR A 129 -22.94 6.69 -9.01
N LYS A 130 -23.29 5.91 -7.99
CA LYS A 130 -24.20 4.74 -8.08
C LYS A 130 -25.60 5.03 -7.52
N ALA A 131 -25.79 6.16 -6.84
CA ALA A 131 -27.06 6.56 -6.23
C ALA A 131 -27.69 5.43 -5.39
N THR A 132 -28.91 5.00 -5.70
CA THR A 132 -29.64 3.95 -4.97
C THR A 132 -29.01 2.57 -5.06
N GLN A 133 -28.18 2.32 -6.09
CA GLN A 133 -27.49 1.03 -6.28
C GLN A 133 -26.22 0.88 -5.43
N ALA A 134 -25.81 1.95 -4.72
CA ALA A 134 -24.59 1.91 -3.90
C ALA A 134 -24.66 0.83 -2.82
N TYR A 135 -25.82 0.64 -2.20
CA TYR A 135 -26.01 -0.39 -1.17
C TYR A 135 -25.96 -1.80 -1.74
N ASP A 136 -26.67 -2.08 -2.83
CA ASP A 136 -26.66 -3.41 -3.46
C ASP A 136 -25.24 -3.83 -3.84
N TYR A 137 -24.42 -2.87 -4.28
CA TYR A 137 -22.99 -3.08 -4.49
C TYR A 137 -22.26 -3.45 -3.20
N TRP A 138 -22.42 -2.68 -2.12
CA TRP A 138 -21.78 -2.98 -0.83
C TRP A 138 -22.20 -4.34 -0.26
N GLU A 139 -23.49 -4.66 -0.33
CA GLU A 139 -24.05 -5.92 0.13
C GLU A 139 -23.49 -7.10 -0.69
N SER A 140 -23.41 -6.97 -2.02
CA SER A 140 -22.90 -8.02 -2.90
C SER A 140 -21.46 -8.43 -2.61
N ILE A 141 -20.65 -7.51 -2.08
CA ILE A 141 -19.25 -7.78 -1.73
C ILE A 141 -19.04 -8.04 -0.23
N SER A 142 -20.03 -7.75 0.63
CA SER A 142 -19.95 -7.91 2.09
C SER A 142 -19.65 -9.34 2.54
N SER A 143 -20.14 -10.35 1.82
CA SER A 143 -19.89 -11.78 2.07
C SER A 143 -18.49 -12.24 1.64
N ASN A 144 -17.80 -11.46 0.82
CA ASN A 144 -16.47 -11.76 0.29
C ASN A 144 -15.34 -11.04 1.07
N VAL A 145 -15.66 -10.11 1.98
CA VAL A 145 -14.63 -9.37 2.72
C VAL A 145 -14.02 -10.26 3.81
N LYS A 146 -12.74 -10.62 3.65
CA LYS A 146 -11.93 -11.25 4.71
C LYS A 146 -11.57 -10.21 5.78
N GLY A 147 -11.29 -10.65 7.01
CA GLY A 147 -11.03 -9.82 8.21
C GLY A 147 -10.16 -8.57 8.00
N PHE A 148 -10.42 -7.50 8.77
CA PHE A 148 -9.54 -6.32 8.87
C PHE A 148 -8.14 -6.70 9.39
N ALA A 149 -8.03 -7.74 10.21
CA ALA A 149 -6.75 -8.25 10.70
C ALA A 149 -5.87 -8.86 9.59
N ASP A 150 -6.47 -9.29 8.46
CA ASP A 150 -5.78 -9.99 7.37
C ASP A 150 -5.71 -9.16 6.07
N SER A 151 -6.27 -7.93 6.09
CA SER A 151 -6.27 -7.06 4.91
C SER A 151 -4.89 -6.43 4.73
N PRO A 152 -4.21 -6.69 3.60
CA PRO A 152 -2.87 -6.18 3.38
C PRO A 152 -2.90 -4.71 2.95
N TYR A 153 -1.73 -4.11 2.98
CA TYR A 153 -1.51 -2.73 2.57
C TYR A 153 -0.75 -2.69 1.24
N CYS A 154 -1.06 -1.69 0.42
CA CYS A 154 -0.28 -1.41 -0.78
C CYS A 154 1.05 -0.70 -0.44
N GLU A 155 1.88 -0.43 -1.44
CA GLU A 155 3.17 0.25 -1.24
C GLU A 155 3.06 1.66 -0.65
N LYS A 156 1.91 2.33 -0.83
CA LYS A 156 1.61 3.65 -0.25
C LYS A 156 0.89 3.56 1.10
N ASN A 157 0.87 2.37 1.71
CA ASN A 157 0.24 2.11 3.00
C ASN A 157 -1.30 2.30 3.03
N HIS A 158 -1.96 2.26 1.87
CA HIS A 158 -3.42 2.21 1.80
C HIS A 158 -3.91 0.77 2.01
N ILE A 159 -4.99 0.60 2.76
CA ILE A 159 -5.64 -0.70 2.93
C ILE A 159 -6.15 -1.23 1.58
N MET A 160 -6.02 -2.55 1.37
CA MET A 160 -6.47 -3.21 0.14
C MET A 160 -7.73 -4.05 0.40
N THR A 161 -8.63 -4.04 -0.56
CA THR A 161 -9.90 -4.79 -0.52
C THR A 161 -9.72 -6.12 -1.24
N TYR A 162 -10.17 -7.21 -0.63
CA TYR A 162 -10.16 -8.52 -1.28
C TYR A 162 -11.15 -8.56 -2.44
N ILE A 163 -10.75 -9.19 -3.53
CA ILE A 163 -11.58 -9.46 -4.71
C ILE A 163 -11.56 -10.96 -5.03
N ASP A 164 -12.72 -11.51 -5.39
CA ASP A 164 -12.92 -12.93 -5.77
C ASP A 164 -13.82 -13.02 -7.00
N VAL A 165 -13.47 -12.27 -8.03
CA VAL A 165 -14.16 -12.24 -9.32
C VAL A 165 -13.11 -12.05 -10.41
N SER A 166 -13.33 -12.64 -11.59
CA SER A 166 -12.48 -12.40 -12.75
C SER A 166 -12.58 -10.94 -13.16
N THR A 167 -11.64 -10.15 -12.66
CA THR A 167 -11.46 -8.78 -13.13
C THR A 167 -10.52 -8.85 -14.32
N LYS A 168 -10.80 -8.10 -15.40
CA LYS A 168 -9.81 -7.89 -16.48
C LYS A 168 -8.55 -7.12 -16.02
N SER A 169 -8.36 -6.96 -14.71
CA SER A 169 -7.22 -6.30 -14.11
C SER A 169 -6.02 -7.25 -14.07
N LYS A 170 -4.83 -6.69 -14.23
CA LYS A 170 -3.57 -7.44 -14.14
C LYS A 170 -2.89 -7.12 -12.82
N CYS A 171 -2.32 -8.15 -12.20
CA CYS A 171 -1.48 -8.01 -11.01
C CYS A 171 -0.33 -7.03 -11.33
N VAL A 172 -0.14 -6.01 -10.51
CA VAL A 172 0.90 -5.00 -10.72
C VAL A 172 2.32 -5.58 -10.66
N TYR A 173 2.52 -6.68 -9.90
CA TYR A 173 3.81 -7.35 -9.76
C TYR A 173 4.06 -8.39 -10.87
N CYS A 174 3.22 -9.41 -11.01
CA CYS A 174 3.45 -10.51 -11.96
C CYS A 174 2.77 -10.36 -13.32
N ARG A 175 1.93 -9.33 -13.52
CA ARG A 175 1.18 -9.05 -14.77
C ARG A 175 0.13 -10.09 -15.18
N TYR A 176 -0.08 -11.14 -14.40
CA TYR A 176 -1.14 -12.12 -14.63
C TYR A 176 -2.51 -11.55 -14.25
N GLU A 177 -3.56 -12.06 -14.86
CA GLU A 177 -4.94 -11.66 -14.57
C GLU A 177 -5.31 -11.96 -13.10
N VAL A 178 -6.04 -11.04 -12.47
CA VAL A 178 -6.46 -11.18 -11.07
C VAL A 178 -7.88 -11.74 -11.01
N ILE A 179 -7.96 -13.04 -10.77
CA ILE A 179 -9.21 -13.75 -10.46
C ILE A 179 -9.53 -13.64 -8.97
N LYS A 180 -8.53 -13.89 -8.12
CA LYS A 180 -8.58 -13.71 -6.67
C LYS A 180 -7.38 -12.90 -6.22
N GLY A 181 -7.59 -11.91 -5.37
CA GLY A 181 -6.52 -11.03 -4.95
C GLY A 181 -6.99 -9.83 -4.15
N TRP A 182 -6.21 -8.76 -4.24
CA TRP A 182 -6.41 -7.55 -3.48
C TRP A 182 -6.37 -6.35 -4.41
N THR A 183 -7.22 -5.37 -4.16
CA THR A 183 -7.24 -4.12 -4.92
C THR A 183 -7.11 -2.93 -3.98
N CYS A 184 -6.16 -2.05 -4.28
CA CYS A 184 -6.08 -0.74 -3.66
C CYS A 184 -6.93 0.22 -4.49
N LEU A 185 -8.07 0.65 -3.93
CA LEU A 185 -9.00 1.56 -4.62
C LEU A 185 -8.41 2.96 -4.80
N GLU A 186 -7.55 3.41 -3.88
CA GLU A 186 -6.90 4.72 -3.97
C GLU A 186 -5.81 4.75 -5.06
N CYS A 187 -4.94 3.73 -5.10
CA CYS A 187 -3.87 3.64 -6.09
C CYS A 187 -4.34 3.07 -7.44
N LYS A 188 -5.55 2.50 -7.50
CA LYS A 188 -6.10 1.78 -8.67
C LYS A 188 -5.17 0.66 -9.16
N ILE A 189 -4.58 -0.07 -8.21
CA ILE A 189 -3.75 -1.24 -8.48
C ILE A 189 -4.37 -2.49 -7.89
N SER A 190 -4.11 -3.62 -8.54
CA SER A 190 -4.53 -4.94 -8.07
C SER A 190 -3.31 -5.85 -7.95
N THR A 191 -3.31 -6.72 -6.94
CA THR A 191 -2.30 -7.75 -6.70
C THR A 191 -2.99 -9.09 -6.61
N CYS A 192 -2.40 -10.14 -7.18
CA CYS A 192 -2.91 -11.50 -6.99
C CYS A 192 -2.48 -12.04 -5.61
N MET A 193 -3.23 -13.04 -5.10
CA MET A 193 -3.04 -13.57 -3.72
C MET A 193 -1.58 -13.86 -3.36
N ILE A 194 -0.90 -14.75 -4.09
CA ILE A 194 0.49 -15.08 -3.73
C ILE A 194 1.44 -13.88 -3.92
N CYS A 195 1.24 -13.01 -4.89
CA CYS A 195 2.10 -11.81 -5.00
C CYS A 195 1.95 -10.90 -3.78
N GLN A 196 0.72 -10.72 -3.29
CA GLN A 196 0.45 -9.93 -2.11
C GLN A 196 0.98 -10.59 -0.83
N GLU A 197 0.87 -11.91 -0.71
CA GLU A 197 1.39 -12.66 0.43
C GLU A 197 2.90 -12.48 0.59
N TYR A 198 3.67 -12.68 -0.48
CA TYR A 198 5.12 -12.44 -0.45
C TYR A 198 5.47 -10.98 -0.17
N TYR A 199 4.69 -10.04 -0.71
CA TYR A 199 4.87 -8.62 -0.42
C TYR A 199 4.63 -8.32 1.07
N SER A 200 3.53 -8.80 1.64
CA SER A 200 3.17 -8.58 3.05
C SER A 200 4.17 -9.23 4.01
N ASN A 201 4.76 -10.37 3.64
CA ASN A 201 5.78 -11.08 4.43
C ASN A 201 7.20 -10.53 4.23
N SER A 202 7.36 -9.47 3.43
CA SER A 202 8.65 -8.82 3.18
C SER A 202 8.77 -7.51 3.96
N THR A 203 9.98 -7.12 4.33
CA THR A 203 10.24 -5.87 5.06
C THR A 203 10.99 -4.87 4.19
N ILE A 204 10.79 -3.58 4.43
CA ILE A 204 11.61 -2.54 3.78
C ILE A 204 13.02 -2.65 4.34
N ASP A 205 14.04 -2.54 3.48
CA ASP A 205 15.42 -2.43 3.92
C ASP A 205 15.71 -1.02 4.46
N GLU A 206 15.47 -0.83 5.75
CA GLU A 206 15.74 0.45 6.42
C GLU A 206 17.24 0.72 6.62
N ALA A 207 18.06 -0.33 6.67
CA ALA A 207 19.49 -0.22 6.98
C ALA A 207 20.25 0.44 5.82
N TYR A 208 19.99 -0.02 4.60
CA TYR A 208 20.79 0.38 3.44
C TYR A 208 20.01 1.23 2.42
N LYS A 209 18.67 1.23 2.49
CA LYS A 209 17.78 2.00 1.61
C LYS A 209 18.12 1.83 0.12
N ILE A 210 18.45 0.60 -0.27
CA ILE A 210 18.82 0.32 -1.65
C ILE A 210 17.58 0.38 -2.55
N MET A 211 17.74 1.06 -3.69
CA MET A 211 16.73 1.18 -4.72
C MET A 211 17.09 0.33 -5.94
N CYS A 212 16.08 -0.18 -6.62
CA CYS A 212 16.27 -0.84 -7.91
C CYS A 212 16.57 0.18 -9.02
N PHE A 213 16.92 -0.28 -10.22
CA PHE A 213 17.26 0.56 -11.37
C PHE A 213 16.16 1.54 -11.85
N LYS A 214 14.93 1.42 -11.35
CA LYS A 214 13.83 2.38 -11.57
C LYS A 214 13.48 3.21 -10.34
N SER A 215 14.40 3.35 -9.39
CA SER A 215 14.19 4.10 -8.15
C SER A 215 13.05 3.57 -7.24
N HIS A 216 12.66 2.31 -7.36
CA HIS A 216 11.73 1.69 -6.42
C HIS A 216 12.47 1.12 -5.20
N ASN A 217 11.85 1.23 -4.03
CA ASN A 217 12.36 0.62 -2.81
C ASN A 217 12.45 -0.91 -2.96
N MET A 218 13.58 -1.47 -2.54
CA MET A 218 13.76 -2.91 -2.47
C MET A 218 13.34 -3.43 -1.09
N ARG A 219 12.79 -4.65 -1.08
CA ARG A 219 12.27 -5.30 0.13
C ARG A 219 13.06 -6.55 0.43
N LYS A 220 13.34 -6.80 1.70
CA LYS A 220 13.94 -8.03 2.20
C LYS A 220 12.94 -9.18 2.05
N VAL A 221 13.29 -10.17 1.24
CA VAL A 221 12.47 -11.36 1.01
C VAL A 221 13.29 -12.60 1.36
N ILE A 222 12.66 -13.51 2.11
CA ILE A 222 13.20 -14.83 2.43
C ILE A 222 12.68 -15.81 1.39
N LYS A 223 13.54 -16.70 0.88
CA LYS A 223 13.20 -17.71 -0.14
C LYS A 223 12.57 -17.11 -1.41
N ILE A 224 13.24 -16.15 -2.04
CA ILE A 224 12.88 -15.57 -3.35
C ILE A 224 12.66 -16.68 -4.41
N ASN A 225 13.42 -17.77 -4.36
CA ASN A 225 13.20 -18.91 -5.25
C ASN A 225 11.78 -19.47 -5.17
N ASP A 226 11.18 -19.55 -3.98
CA ASP A 226 9.82 -20.06 -3.80
C ASP A 226 8.80 -19.10 -4.45
N TYR A 227 9.05 -17.80 -4.38
CA TYR A 227 8.25 -16.78 -5.08
C TYR A 227 8.30 -16.99 -6.60
N TYR A 228 9.50 -17.16 -7.17
CA TYR A 228 9.66 -17.38 -8.60
C TYR A 228 9.06 -18.71 -9.06
N MET A 229 9.21 -19.79 -8.29
CA MET A 229 8.59 -21.08 -8.61
C MET A 229 7.06 -20.97 -8.58
N SER A 230 6.51 -20.23 -7.64
CA SER A 230 5.07 -20.01 -7.50
C SER A 230 4.47 -19.14 -8.62
N ARG A 231 5.29 -18.31 -9.29
CA ARG A 231 4.79 -17.29 -10.23
C ARG A 231 5.27 -17.39 -11.66
N PHE A 232 6.54 -17.65 -11.86
CA PHE A 232 7.16 -17.58 -13.18
C PHE A 232 7.53 -18.95 -13.74
N LEU A 233 7.41 -20.04 -12.95
CA LEU A 233 7.73 -21.43 -13.28
C LEU A 233 9.17 -21.61 -13.82
N ASN A 234 9.99 -22.41 -13.15
CA ASN A 234 11.37 -22.71 -13.58
C ASN A 234 12.31 -21.47 -13.67
N SER A 235 11.90 -20.32 -13.16
CA SER A 235 12.76 -19.15 -13.00
C SER A 235 13.50 -19.25 -11.67
N LYS A 236 14.82 -19.03 -11.69
CA LYS A 236 15.65 -19.01 -10.47
C LYS A 236 16.02 -17.58 -10.13
N TYR A 237 16.12 -17.31 -8.83
CA TYR A 237 16.70 -16.08 -8.32
C TYR A 237 18.16 -15.98 -8.76
N THR A 238 18.48 -14.96 -9.55
CA THR A 238 19.86 -14.60 -9.85
C THR A 238 20.07 -13.15 -9.45
N CYS A 239 21.05 -12.91 -8.59
CA CYS A 239 21.43 -11.56 -8.20
C CYS A 239 21.87 -10.79 -9.44
N ARG A 240 21.15 -9.71 -9.77
CA ARG A 240 21.42 -8.88 -10.96
C ARG A 240 22.68 -8.03 -10.84
N THR A 241 23.33 -8.06 -9.68
CA THR A 241 24.52 -7.26 -9.37
C THR A 241 25.81 -8.07 -9.46
N CYS A 242 25.79 -9.36 -9.09
CA CYS A 242 26.95 -10.24 -9.19
C CYS A 242 26.76 -11.44 -10.12
N ASN A 243 25.58 -11.61 -10.72
CA ASN A 243 25.18 -12.76 -11.55
C ASN A 243 25.23 -14.13 -10.83
N GLN A 244 25.33 -14.16 -9.49
CA GLN A 244 25.31 -15.39 -8.70
C GLN A 244 23.88 -15.74 -8.27
N THR A 245 23.66 -17.03 -8.03
CA THR A 245 22.43 -17.59 -7.42
C THR A 245 22.73 -17.86 -5.94
N PRO A 246 22.19 -17.09 -4.99
CA PRO A 246 22.40 -17.34 -3.56
C PRO A 246 21.75 -18.63 -3.09
N ASP A 247 22.45 -19.35 -2.21
CA ASP A 247 22.09 -20.72 -1.81
C ASP A 247 20.79 -20.80 -0.98
N ASP A 248 20.52 -19.81 -0.13
CA ASP A 248 19.35 -19.78 0.75
C ASP A 248 18.12 -19.09 0.11
N GLY A 249 18.31 -18.52 -1.09
CA GLY A 249 17.27 -17.75 -1.77
C GLY A 249 16.90 -16.44 -1.07
N THR A 250 17.65 -15.96 -0.08
CA THR A 250 17.33 -14.73 0.65
C THR A 250 18.03 -13.54 0.00
N GLY A 251 17.33 -12.42 -0.12
CA GLY A 251 17.91 -11.21 -0.65
C GLY A 251 16.96 -10.02 -0.61
N LEU A 252 17.31 -9.00 -1.37
CA LEU A 252 16.47 -7.86 -1.64
C LEU A 252 15.77 -8.06 -2.99
N HIS A 253 14.46 -7.83 -3.02
CA HIS A 253 13.60 -7.98 -4.18
C HIS A 253 12.77 -6.71 -4.42
N CYS A 254 12.64 -6.31 -5.68
CA CYS A 254 11.69 -5.28 -6.11
C CYS A 254 10.52 -5.94 -6.84
N PHE A 255 9.34 -5.94 -6.22
CA PHE A 255 8.13 -6.56 -6.77
C PHE A 255 7.62 -5.88 -8.06
N LEU A 256 7.88 -4.59 -8.25
CA LEU A 256 7.45 -3.85 -9.44
C LEU A 256 8.32 -4.12 -10.67
N CYS A 257 9.63 -4.31 -10.45
CA CYS A 257 10.62 -4.44 -11.52
C CYS A 257 11.14 -5.86 -11.69
N ILE A 258 10.79 -6.78 -10.77
CA ILE A 258 11.32 -8.14 -10.72
C ILE A 258 12.86 -8.08 -10.75
N PHE A 259 13.40 -7.29 -9.83
CA PHE A 259 14.83 -7.02 -9.69
C PHE A 259 15.32 -7.57 -8.35
N ASP A 260 16.37 -8.39 -8.40
CA ASP A 260 16.91 -9.04 -7.22
C ASP A 260 18.38 -8.71 -6.96
N MET A 261 18.72 -8.56 -5.68
CA MET A 261 20.07 -8.30 -5.20
C MET A 261 20.37 -9.16 -3.98
N CYS A 262 21.51 -9.82 -3.92
CA CYS A 262 21.91 -10.61 -2.75
C CYS A 262 22.44 -9.71 -1.63
N PHE A 263 22.39 -10.18 -0.38
CA PHE A 263 22.85 -9.38 0.75
C PHE A 263 24.34 -9.08 0.74
N ASN A 264 25.15 -9.96 0.16
CA ASN A 264 26.58 -9.68 0.01
C ASN A 264 26.78 -8.47 -0.91
N CYS A 265 26.03 -8.38 -2.00
CA CYS A 265 26.06 -7.20 -2.85
C CYS A 265 25.49 -5.98 -2.13
N SER A 266 24.37 -6.10 -1.41
CA SER A 266 23.77 -4.97 -0.71
C SER A 266 24.72 -4.37 0.34
N LYS A 267 25.40 -5.24 1.08
CA LYS A 267 26.43 -4.88 2.06
C LYS A 267 27.60 -4.17 1.40
N SER A 268 28.16 -4.75 0.33
CA SER A 268 29.28 -4.14 -0.40
C SER A 268 28.93 -2.78 -0.99
N VAL A 269 27.73 -2.61 -1.54
CA VAL A 269 27.26 -1.30 -2.04
C VAL A 269 27.24 -0.22 -0.95
N CYS A 270 27.11 -0.59 0.31
CA CYS A 270 27.00 0.37 1.42
C CYS A 270 28.31 0.59 2.17
N GLU A 271 29.06 -0.48 2.42
CA GLU A 271 30.30 -0.44 3.20
C GLU A 271 31.52 -0.09 2.34
N ASP A 272 31.53 -0.49 1.06
CA ASP A 272 32.68 -0.33 0.18
C ASP A 272 32.64 1.00 -0.62
N LYS A 273 31.74 1.93 -0.27
CA LYS A 273 31.47 3.19 -1.01
C LYS A 273 32.69 4.08 -1.22
N TYR A 274 33.66 4.04 -0.31
CA TYR A 274 34.81 4.94 -0.31
C TYR A 274 36.10 4.27 -0.76
N LEU A 275 36.01 3.04 -1.27
CA LEU A 275 37.22 2.27 -1.54
C LEU A 275 37.78 2.61 -2.93
N ALA A 276 36.98 2.66 -4.00
CA ALA A 276 37.53 2.64 -5.36
C ALA A 276 37.75 4.02 -6.02
N HIS A 277 38.89 4.16 -6.70
CA HIS A 277 39.18 5.26 -7.62
C HIS A 277 39.32 4.73 -9.05
N CYS A 278 38.97 5.54 -10.05
CA CYS A 278 39.27 5.22 -11.44
C CYS A 278 40.76 5.44 -11.75
N PRO A 279 41.29 4.99 -12.90
CA PRO A 279 42.70 5.18 -13.27
C PRO A 279 43.17 6.65 -13.27
N ASN A 280 42.24 7.60 -13.43
CA ASN A 280 42.51 9.04 -13.39
C ASN A 280 42.40 9.65 -11.98
N GLY A 281 42.23 8.83 -10.94
CA GLY A 281 42.16 9.28 -9.54
C GLY A 281 40.81 9.87 -9.11
N HIS A 282 39.76 9.78 -9.93
CA HIS A 282 38.42 10.20 -9.52
C HIS A 282 37.75 9.12 -8.65
N GLU A 283 36.98 9.57 -7.65
CA GLU A 283 36.13 8.67 -6.86
C GLU A 283 35.13 7.93 -7.75
N VAL A 284 34.91 6.66 -7.43
CA VAL A 284 33.94 5.79 -8.10
C VAL A 284 32.77 5.57 -7.13
N LEU A 285 31.57 6.02 -7.51
CA LEU A 285 30.40 5.98 -6.64
C LEU A 285 29.39 4.93 -7.12
N TRP A 286 28.60 4.38 -6.19
CA TRP A 286 27.51 3.48 -6.55
C TRP A 286 26.41 4.24 -7.33
N VAL A 287 26.12 3.77 -8.54
CA VAL A 287 25.06 4.31 -9.41
C VAL A 287 24.07 3.18 -9.73
N TYR A 288 22.94 3.17 -9.02
CA TYR A 288 21.92 2.13 -9.15
C TYR A 288 21.17 2.16 -10.50
N GLU A 289 21.09 3.33 -11.16
CA GLU A 289 20.42 3.52 -12.46
C GLU A 289 21.39 3.40 -13.65
N LEU A 290 22.61 2.88 -13.45
CA LEU A 290 23.65 2.93 -14.49
C LEU A 290 23.18 2.32 -15.81
N CYS A 291 22.56 1.13 -15.78
CA CYS A 291 22.07 0.49 -17.01
C CYS A 291 20.99 1.31 -17.73
N ALA A 292 20.16 2.06 -16.98
CA ALA A 292 19.18 2.96 -17.58
C ALA A 292 19.86 4.16 -18.26
N LYS A 293 20.86 4.77 -17.61
CA LYS A 293 21.67 5.84 -18.20
C LYS A 293 22.44 5.40 -19.45
N ILE A 294 22.96 4.17 -19.44
CA ILE A 294 23.65 3.60 -20.61
C ILE A 294 22.65 3.35 -21.74
N LEU A 295 21.44 2.86 -21.45
CA LEU A 295 20.41 2.66 -22.47
C LEU A 295 20.03 3.96 -23.16
N GLU A 296 19.84 5.03 -22.39
CA GLU A 296 19.52 6.36 -22.93
C GLU A 296 20.63 6.90 -23.83
N LYS A 297 21.90 6.65 -23.48
CA LYS A 297 23.05 7.21 -24.20
C LYS A 297 23.53 6.36 -25.38
N TYR A 298 23.45 5.04 -25.25
CA TYR A 298 24.15 4.09 -26.13
C TYR A 298 23.24 3.01 -26.72
N GLU A 299 21.93 3.07 -26.48
CA GLU A 299 20.94 2.08 -26.94
C GLU A 299 21.26 0.63 -26.53
N ARG A 300 22.05 0.44 -25.47
CA ARG A 300 22.36 -0.86 -24.87
C ARG A 300 22.05 -0.85 -23.37
N PHE A 301 21.57 -1.98 -22.85
CA PHE A 301 21.11 -2.09 -21.46
C PHE A 301 22.12 -2.75 -20.51
N ASN A 302 23.37 -2.91 -20.93
CA ASN A 302 24.42 -3.56 -20.15
C ASN A 302 25.64 -2.67 -19.98
N PHE A 303 26.35 -2.86 -18.87
CA PHE A 303 27.71 -2.34 -18.69
C PHE A 303 28.71 -3.49 -18.67
N ARG A 304 29.95 -3.19 -19.05
CA ARG A 304 31.09 -4.10 -18.93
C ARG A 304 31.95 -3.64 -17.75
N CYS A 305 32.35 -4.57 -16.89
CA CYS A 305 33.25 -4.25 -15.79
C CYS A 305 34.69 -4.08 -16.30
N GLU A 306 35.34 -2.99 -15.96
CA GLU A 306 36.72 -2.70 -16.38
C GLU A 306 37.76 -3.61 -15.70
N THR A 307 37.44 -4.23 -14.56
CA THR A 307 38.36 -5.11 -13.84
C THR A 307 38.29 -6.56 -14.30
N CYS A 308 37.08 -7.12 -14.48
CA CYS A 308 36.92 -8.54 -14.86
C CYS A 308 36.48 -8.75 -16.30
N GLY A 309 36.08 -7.71 -17.04
CA GLY A 309 35.60 -7.82 -18.41
C GLY A 309 34.20 -8.41 -18.58
N GLU A 310 33.55 -8.85 -17.50
CA GLU A 310 32.20 -9.42 -17.53
C GLU A 310 31.12 -8.37 -17.81
N SER A 311 30.02 -8.80 -18.42
CA SER A 311 28.85 -7.97 -18.70
C SER A 311 27.75 -8.16 -17.66
N TYR A 312 27.14 -7.05 -17.25
CA TYR A 312 26.09 -7.02 -16.24
C TYR A 312 24.86 -6.28 -16.78
N MET A 313 23.66 -6.78 -16.44
CA MET A 313 22.39 -6.26 -16.92
C MET A 313 21.41 -5.98 -15.78
N GLY A 314 20.73 -4.85 -15.86
CA GLY A 314 19.60 -4.50 -15.00
C GLY A 314 19.97 -4.04 -13.60
N GLY A 315 21.24 -4.10 -13.18
CA GLY A 315 21.73 -3.64 -11.88
C GLY A 315 22.54 -2.34 -11.95
N GLY A 316 22.90 -1.84 -10.77
CA GLY A 316 23.86 -0.74 -10.62
C GLY A 316 25.31 -1.19 -10.69
N ALA A 317 26.21 -0.23 -10.80
CA ALA A 317 27.66 -0.46 -10.67
C ALA A 317 28.32 0.68 -9.90
N PHE A 318 29.56 0.46 -9.48
CA PHE A 318 30.44 1.54 -9.09
C PHE A 318 30.92 2.23 -10.37
N ALA A 319 30.60 3.52 -10.53
CA ALA A 319 30.88 4.28 -11.73
C ALA A 319 31.59 5.60 -11.43
N CYS A 320 32.62 5.90 -12.22
CA CYS A 320 33.09 7.26 -12.43
C CYS A 320 32.43 7.77 -13.71
N LEU A 321 31.41 8.61 -13.56
CA LEU A 321 30.64 9.10 -14.71
C LEU A 321 31.46 10.03 -15.62
N SER A 322 32.45 10.74 -15.07
CA SER A 322 33.33 11.62 -15.84
C SER A 322 34.27 10.85 -16.78
N CYS A 323 34.73 9.68 -16.38
CA CYS A 323 35.66 8.85 -17.16
C CYS A 323 34.98 7.64 -17.81
N GLU A 324 33.67 7.48 -17.62
CA GLU A 324 32.92 6.30 -18.05
C GLU A 324 33.55 4.97 -17.60
N TYR A 325 34.12 4.98 -16.39
CA TYR A 325 34.80 3.83 -15.82
C TYR A 325 33.83 3.09 -14.89
N TYR A 326 33.56 1.81 -15.18
CA TYR A 326 32.54 1.01 -14.49
C TYR A 326 33.15 -0.24 -13.85
N VAL A 327 32.85 -0.46 -12.57
CA VAL A 327 33.33 -1.61 -11.80
C VAL A 327 32.14 -2.32 -11.18
N CYS A 328 32.05 -3.63 -11.40
CA CYS A 328 31.03 -4.45 -10.78
C CYS A 328 31.29 -4.60 -9.28
N VAL A 329 30.23 -4.89 -8.50
CA VAL A 329 30.33 -5.02 -7.04
C VAL A 329 31.39 -6.04 -6.59
N PRO A 330 31.51 -7.24 -7.20
CA PRO A 330 32.59 -8.17 -6.84
C PRO A 330 34.02 -7.64 -7.05
N CYS A 331 34.21 -6.66 -7.94
CA CYS A 331 35.53 -6.14 -8.30
C CYS A 331 35.89 -4.83 -7.59
N VAL A 332 34.96 -4.16 -6.90
CA VAL A 332 35.20 -2.85 -6.29
C VAL A 332 36.40 -2.85 -5.33
N LYS A 333 36.57 -3.92 -4.56
CA LYS A 333 37.72 -4.08 -3.64
C LYS A 333 39.05 -4.28 -4.36
N LYS A 334 39.04 -4.83 -5.57
CA LYS A 334 40.23 -5.12 -6.39
C LYS A 334 40.68 -3.92 -7.23
N ALA A 335 39.79 -2.98 -7.49
CA ALA A 335 40.13 -1.75 -8.22
C ALA A 335 41.19 -0.89 -7.51
N ASN A 336 41.48 -1.18 -6.23
CA ASN A 336 42.45 -0.46 -5.40
C ASN A 336 43.88 -0.99 -5.42
N THR A 337 44.16 -2.12 -6.07
CA THR A 337 45.56 -2.53 -6.25
C THR A 337 46.11 -1.81 -7.48
N PRO A 338 47.06 -0.87 -7.34
CA PRO A 338 47.88 -0.46 -8.47
C PRO A 338 48.51 -1.73 -9.05
N GLY A 339 48.58 -1.79 -10.38
CA GLY A 339 48.99 -3.00 -11.11
C GLY A 339 50.20 -3.71 -10.52
N VAL A 340 50.15 -5.04 -10.55
CA VAL A 340 51.34 -5.87 -10.60
C VAL A 340 52.10 -5.56 -11.89
#